data_AF-A0A1M7J610-F1
#
_entry.id   AF-A0A1M7J610-F1
#
_cell.length_a   1.000
_cell.length_b   1.000
_cell.length_c   1.000
_cell.angle_alpha   90.00
_cell.angle_beta   90.00
_cell.angle_gamma   90.00
#
_symmetry.space_group_name_H-M   'P 1'
#
loop_
_entity.id
_entity.type
_entity.pdbx_description
1 polymer ?
#
loop_
_entity_poly.entity_id
_entity_poly.type
_entity_poly.pdbx_seq_one_letter_code
_entity_poly.pdbx_strand_id
1 'polypeptide(L)'
;MKRVAAILVALTAAACIFTGCEPKKKEIKSAKVTQQNSSSYESAIKECFNAMNSNGGGKVFYSYMYPDAALDAMKQNGDFDSLVDTFNQNQQENLSKSSDKFAFGEIKEAKPLSEEQVSGVKKYFAESSEMFGVDMKESDFDVKEGYEVTYSYTKNGEAASDETVIVVSLNDEGWKIITR
;
A
#
# COMPACT_ATOMS: atom_id res chain seq x y z
N MET A 1 44.55 13.31 -33.39
CA MET A 1 45.16 13.80 -32.12
C MET A 1 45.32 15.31 -32.20
N LYS A 2 45.20 15.99 -31.04
CA LYS A 2 45.13 17.45 -30.81
C LYS A 2 43.72 18.05 -30.81
N ARG A 3 43.03 17.88 -29.68
CA ARG A 3 42.02 18.85 -29.23
C ARG A 3 42.52 19.41 -27.90
N VAL A 4 42.86 20.69 -27.94
CA VAL A 4 43.32 21.49 -26.81
C VAL A 4 42.10 21.93 -26.02
N ALA A 5 42.21 21.80 -24.70
CA ALA A 5 41.21 22.20 -23.74
C ALA A 5 41.09 23.72 -23.60
N ALA A 6 39.93 24.13 -23.12
CA ALA A 6 39.76 24.90 -21.89
C ALA A 6 39.05 26.26 -22.01
N ILE A 7 38.29 26.53 -20.94
CA ILE A 7 37.91 27.82 -20.32
C ILE A 7 36.72 28.54 -20.99
N LEU A 8 35.77 29.21 -20.32
CA LEU A 8 35.21 29.34 -18.95
C LEU A 8 34.20 30.52 -19.05
N VAL A 9 33.29 30.66 -18.08
CA VAL A 9 32.64 31.92 -17.62
C VAL A 9 31.35 32.43 -18.31
N ALA A 10 30.27 32.26 -17.53
CA ALA A 10 29.25 33.23 -17.07
C ALA A 10 28.12 33.76 -17.97
N LEU A 11 27.15 34.35 -17.23
CA LEU A 11 26.01 35.21 -17.56
C LEU A 11 24.67 34.46 -17.27
N THR A 12 23.68 34.98 -16.53
CA THR A 12 23.43 36.31 -15.96
C THR A 12 22.28 36.24 -14.94
N ALA A 13 22.10 37.35 -14.23
CA ALA A 13 21.19 37.60 -13.12
C ALA A 13 19.68 37.38 -13.34
N ALA A 14 19.04 37.16 -12.19
CA ALA A 14 17.67 37.42 -11.75
C ALA A 14 16.72 38.22 -12.67
N ALA A 15 15.49 37.70 -12.78
CA ALA A 15 14.29 38.52 -12.86
C ALA A 15 13.17 37.84 -12.03
N CYS A 16 12.94 38.34 -10.82
CA CYS A 16 11.70 38.10 -10.10
C CYS A 16 10.60 38.93 -10.77
N ILE A 17 9.57 38.27 -11.30
CA ILE A 17 8.32 38.94 -11.65
C ILE A 17 7.21 38.18 -10.93
N PHE A 18 6.60 38.87 -9.97
CA PHE A 18 5.36 38.47 -9.32
C PHE A 18 4.21 38.59 -10.33
N THR A 19 3.56 37.49 -10.66
CA THR A 19 2.16 37.46 -11.11
C THR A 19 1.54 36.12 -10.77
N GLY A 20 0.38 36.15 -10.09
CA GLY A 20 -0.59 35.07 -10.11
C GLY A 20 -0.64 34.19 -8.86
N CYS A 21 -1.39 34.63 -7.84
CA CYS A 21 -2.06 33.71 -6.93
C CYS A 21 -3.20 33.02 -7.71
N GLU A 22 -2.90 31.89 -8.32
CA GLU A 22 -3.88 30.81 -8.50
C GLU A 22 -3.38 29.63 -7.66
N PRO A 23 -4.25 28.92 -6.92
CA PRO A 23 -3.84 27.67 -6.29
C PRO A 23 -3.57 26.68 -7.42
N LYS A 24 -2.30 26.56 -7.82
CA LYS A 24 -1.84 25.47 -8.68
C LYS A 24 -2.28 24.18 -7.99
N LYS A 25 -3.18 23.44 -8.64
CA LYS A 25 -3.37 22.00 -8.38
C LYS A 25 -1.98 21.41 -8.25
N LYS A 26 -1.61 20.99 -7.05
CA LYS A 26 -0.38 20.25 -6.83
C LYS A 26 -0.51 19.00 -7.69
N GLU A 27 0.23 18.95 -8.80
CA GLU A 27 0.63 17.67 -9.37
C GLU A 27 1.39 16.95 -8.27
N ILE A 28 0.71 15.98 -7.65
CA ILE A 28 1.28 15.10 -6.65
C ILE A 28 2.25 14.20 -7.43
N LYS A 29 3.54 14.53 -7.35
CA LYS A 29 4.58 13.56 -7.66
C LYS A 29 4.54 12.52 -6.55
N SER A 30 3.97 11.36 -6.87
CA SER A 30 3.81 10.23 -5.96
C SER A 30 5.16 9.85 -5.36
N ALA A 31 5.33 10.14 -4.07
CA ALA A 31 6.47 9.66 -3.32
C ALA A 31 6.12 8.24 -2.87
N LYS A 32 6.56 7.24 -3.64
CA LYS A 32 6.36 5.80 -3.44
C LYS A 32 6.35 5.44 -1.95
N VAL A 33 5.17 5.22 -1.41
CA VAL A 33 4.94 4.95 0.01
C VAL A 33 5.31 3.51 0.30
N THR A 34 6.52 3.29 0.83
CA THR A 34 6.95 2.02 1.45
C THR A 34 6.79 0.80 0.55
N GLN A 35 7.81 0.58 -0.28
CA GLN A 35 7.82 -0.39 -1.37
C GLN A 35 7.54 -1.81 -0.87
N GLN A 36 6.36 -2.33 -1.19
CA GLN A 36 6.06 -3.76 -1.14
C GLN A 36 7.16 -4.51 -1.89
N ASN A 37 7.64 -5.63 -1.34
CA ASN A 37 8.68 -6.43 -1.98
C ASN A 37 8.12 -7.66 -2.72
N SER A 38 6.84 -7.96 -2.48
CA SER A 38 6.11 -9.06 -3.11
C SER A 38 6.03 -8.93 -4.62
N SER A 39 6.48 -9.97 -5.33
CA SER A 39 6.36 -10.11 -6.79
C SER A 39 5.18 -10.98 -7.22
N SER A 40 4.52 -11.66 -6.29
CA SER A 40 3.38 -12.55 -6.53
C SER A 40 2.32 -12.42 -5.43
N TYR A 41 1.09 -12.85 -5.70
CA TYR A 41 0.01 -12.80 -4.72
C TYR A 41 0.33 -13.63 -3.47
N GLU A 42 1.02 -14.76 -3.60
CA GLU A 42 1.42 -15.58 -2.45
C GLU A 42 2.40 -14.84 -1.55
N SER A 43 3.40 -14.20 -2.14
CA SER A 43 4.37 -13.39 -1.40
C SER A 43 3.72 -12.16 -0.76
N ALA A 44 2.74 -11.55 -1.42
CA ALA A 44 1.99 -10.40 -0.91
C ALA A 44 1.16 -10.77 0.33
N ILE A 45 0.40 -11.87 0.26
CA ILE A 45 -0.39 -12.36 1.40
C ILE A 45 0.54 -12.68 2.58
N LYS A 46 1.65 -13.37 2.33
CA LYS A 46 2.62 -13.71 3.38
C LYS A 46 3.27 -12.47 4.00
N GLU A 47 3.67 -11.50 3.19
CA GLU A 47 4.28 -10.23 3.65
C GLU A 47 3.27 -9.44 4.50
N CYS A 48 2.01 -9.32 4.04
CA CYS A 48 0.94 -8.68 4.78
C CYS A 48 0.59 -9.42 6.08
N PHE A 49 0.52 -10.75 6.07
CA PHE A 49 0.30 -11.56 7.28
C PHE A 49 1.41 -11.31 8.31
N ASN A 50 2.67 -11.32 7.88
CA ASN A 50 3.80 -11.07 8.78
C ASN A 50 3.78 -9.64 9.31
N ALA A 51 3.45 -8.66 8.48
CA ALA A 51 3.29 -7.27 8.90
C ALA A 51 2.18 -7.13 9.95
N MET A 52 1.06 -7.84 9.78
CA MET A 52 -0.04 -7.83 10.73
C MET A 52 0.35 -8.42 12.10
N ASN A 53 1.23 -9.41 12.10
CA ASN A 53 1.62 -10.19 13.29
C ASN A 53 3.03 -9.84 13.83
N SER A 54 3.56 -8.66 13.50
CA SER A 54 4.89 -8.22 13.95
C SER A 54 4.90 -6.82 14.57
N ASN A 55 5.86 -6.59 15.45
CA ASN A 55 6.15 -5.24 15.96
C ASN A 55 6.65 -4.36 14.81
N GLY A 56 6.02 -3.20 14.61
CA GLY A 56 6.47 -2.24 13.60
C GLY A 56 5.96 -2.50 12.18
N GLY A 57 5.09 -3.50 11.98
CA GLY A 57 4.58 -3.87 10.66
C GLY A 57 3.54 -2.91 10.06
N GLY A 58 3.06 -1.91 10.81
CA GLY A 58 1.93 -1.06 10.41
C GLY A 58 2.07 -0.39 9.03
N LYS A 59 3.26 0.11 8.66
CA LYS A 59 3.46 0.75 7.34
C LYS A 59 3.28 -0.24 6.19
N VAL A 60 3.82 -1.45 6.35
CA VAL A 60 3.70 -2.51 5.34
C VAL A 60 2.25 -2.97 5.27
N PHE A 61 1.61 -3.21 6.42
CA PHE A 61 0.20 -3.58 6.49
C PHE A 61 -0.70 -2.57 5.74
N TYR A 62 -0.63 -1.28 6.07
CA TYR A 62 -1.45 -0.27 5.40
C TYR A 62 -1.14 -0.11 3.91
N SER A 63 0.09 -0.37 3.48
CA SER A 63 0.45 -0.35 2.04
C SER A 63 -0.26 -1.44 1.22
N TYR A 64 -0.66 -2.55 1.85
CA TYR A 64 -1.47 -3.59 1.23
C TYR A 64 -2.97 -3.28 1.31
N MET A 65 -3.43 -2.54 2.33
CA MET A 65 -4.87 -2.30 2.54
C MET A 65 -5.45 -1.19 1.67
N TYR A 66 -4.64 -0.20 1.29
CA TYR A 66 -5.13 1.02 0.64
C TYR A 66 -4.40 1.36 -0.66
N PRO A 67 -5.10 1.97 -1.65
CA PRO A 67 -4.46 2.52 -2.83
C PRO A 67 -3.57 3.71 -2.47
N ASP A 68 -2.55 3.97 -3.29
CA ASP A 68 -1.52 4.96 -3.01
C ASP A 68 -2.11 6.38 -2.86
N ALA A 69 -3.16 6.70 -3.62
CA ALA A 69 -3.85 7.99 -3.49
C ALA A 69 -4.46 8.21 -2.10
N ALA A 70 -5.06 7.16 -1.50
CA ALA A 70 -5.60 7.23 -0.15
C ALA A 70 -4.48 7.34 0.89
N LEU A 71 -3.40 6.58 0.73
CA LEU A 71 -2.21 6.68 1.60
C LEU A 71 -1.59 8.08 1.57
N ASP A 72 -1.49 8.68 0.38
CA ASP A 72 -0.97 10.03 0.22
C ASP A 72 -1.87 11.07 0.89
N ALA A 73 -3.20 10.91 0.82
CA ALA A 73 -4.13 11.77 1.52
C ALA A 73 -3.98 11.66 3.06
N MET A 74 -3.90 10.43 3.60
CA MET A 74 -3.65 10.21 5.02
C MET A 74 -2.34 10.86 5.48
N LYS A 75 -1.29 10.79 4.65
CA LYS A 75 0.00 11.43 4.94
C LYS A 75 -0.07 12.95 4.93
N GLN A 76 -0.76 13.53 3.95
CA GLN A 76 -0.93 14.97 3.84
C GLN A 76 -1.73 15.55 5.01
N ASN A 77 -2.69 14.79 5.53
CA ASN A 77 -3.47 15.16 6.70
C ASN A 77 -2.75 14.90 8.04
N GLY A 78 -1.59 14.21 8.02
CA GLY A 78 -0.85 13.83 9.22
C GLY A 78 -1.41 12.60 9.94
N ASP A 79 -2.45 11.97 9.40
CA ASP A 79 -3.14 10.82 10.01
C ASP A 79 -2.34 9.52 9.85
N PHE A 80 -1.57 9.38 8.77
CA PHE A 80 -0.89 8.12 8.44
C PHE A 80 0.10 7.67 9.52
N ASP A 81 0.96 8.57 10.01
CA ASP A 81 1.94 8.22 11.04
C ASP A 81 1.23 7.88 12.37
N SER A 82 0.16 8.59 12.72
CA SER A 82 -0.65 8.28 13.91
C SER A 82 -1.34 6.92 13.80
N LEU A 83 -1.86 6.55 12.63
CA LEU A 83 -2.46 5.24 12.36
C LEU A 83 -1.42 4.12 12.50
N VAL A 84 -0.25 4.31 11.91
CA VAL A 84 0.88 3.37 12.00
C VAL A 84 1.34 3.20 13.45
N ASP A 85 1.47 4.29 14.20
CA ASP A 85 1.91 4.26 15.60
C ASP A 85 0.88 3.55 16.48
N THR A 86 -0.41 3.86 16.30
CA THR A 86 -1.51 3.19 17.00
C THR A 86 -1.52 1.68 16.69
N PHE A 87 -1.38 1.32 15.42
CA PHE A 87 -1.29 -0.07 15.01
C PHE A 87 -0.12 -0.79 15.71
N ASN A 88 1.07 -0.19 15.67
CA ASN A 88 2.27 -0.78 16.24
C ASN A 88 2.20 -0.89 17.77
N GLN A 89 1.64 0.11 18.45
CA GLN A 89 1.41 0.07 19.90
C GLN A 89 0.43 -1.05 20.26
N ASN A 90 -0.68 -1.18 19.54
CA ASN A 90 -1.65 -2.26 19.76
C ASN A 90 -1.01 -3.63 19.54
N GLN A 91 -0.20 -3.81 18.48
CA GLN A 91 0.52 -5.07 18.28
C GLN A 91 1.51 -5.35 19.40
N GLN A 92 2.28 -4.34 19.84
CA GLN A 92 3.21 -4.49 20.95
C GLN A 92 2.49 -4.88 22.24
N GLU A 93 1.37 -4.24 22.56
CA GLU A 93 0.56 -4.57 23.72
C GLU A 93 0.03 -6.01 23.64
N ASN A 94 -0.55 -6.40 22.51
CA ASN A 94 -1.09 -7.74 22.31
C ASN A 94 0.00 -8.82 22.44
N LEU A 95 1.17 -8.59 21.82
CA LEU A 95 2.33 -9.48 21.90
C LEU A 95 2.99 -9.48 23.30
N SER A 96 2.78 -8.44 24.11
CA SER A 96 3.27 -8.41 25.50
C SER A 96 2.34 -9.14 26.47
N LYS A 97 1.02 -9.15 26.17
CA LYS A 97 -0.03 -9.79 26.99
C LYS A 97 -0.21 -11.26 26.63
N SER A 98 0.19 -11.67 25.43
CA SER A 98 0.08 -13.04 24.95
C SER A 98 1.43 -13.57 24.50
N SER A 99 1.74 -14.83 24.84
CA SER A 99 2.89 -15.54 24.27
C SER A 99 2.59 -16.14 22.88
N ASP A 100 1.42 -15.82 22.31
CA ASP A 100 0.97 -16.36 21.05
C ASP A 100 1.86 -15.93 19.88
N LYS A 101 2.35 -16.92 19.15
CA LYS A 101 3.15 -16.73 17.93
C LYS A 101 2.37 -17.21 16.73
N PHE A 102 2.03 -16.30 15.84
CA PHE A 102 1.36 -16.62 14.59
C PHE A 102 2.39 -16.78 13.47
N ALA A 103 2.22 -17.78 12.62
CA ALA A 103 3.04 -17.95 11.43
C ALA A 103 2.19 -18.35 10.23
N PHE A 104 2.49 -17.74 9.08
CA PHE A 104 1.85 -18.06 7.80
C PHE A 104 2.14 -19.52 7.45
N GLY A 105 1.09 -20.26 7.12
CA GLY A 105 1.18 -21.65 6.66
C GLY A 105 1.30 -21.72 5.15
N GLU A 106 0.40 -22.46 4.52
CA GLU A 106 0.33 -22.64 3.07
C GLU A 106 -0.98 -22.08 2.50
N ILE A 107 -0.95 -21.75 1.21
CA ILE A 107 -2.15 -21.46 0.43
C ILE A 107 -2.82 -22.79 0.09
N LYS A 108 -4.10 -22.88 0.45
CA LYS A 108 -4.93 -24.06 0.23
C LYS A 108 -5.71 -23.98 -1.07
N GLU A 109 -6.21 -22.78 -1.38
CA GLU A 109 -7.01 -22.53 -2.57
C GLU A 109 -6.74 -21.12 -3.08
N ALA A 110 -6.67 -20.97 -4.40
CA ALA A 110 -6.60 -19.69 -5.08
C ALA A 110 -7.51 -19.74 -6.32
N LYS A 111 -8.55 -18.92 -6.32
CA LYS A 111 -9.53 -18.85 -7.40
C LYS A 111 -9.46 -17.47 -8.06
N PRO A 112 -9.25 -17.37 -9.39
CA PRO A 112 -9.33 -16.09 -10.08
C PRO A 112 -10.68 -15.40 -9.84
N LEU A 113 -10.65 -14.08 -9.68
CA LEU A 113 -11.88 -13.30 -9.49
C LEU A 113 -12.73 -13.31 -10.77
N SER A 114 -14.04 -13.40 -10.60
CA SER A 114 -15.00 -13.13 -11.68
C SER A 114 -15.04 -11.64 -12.04
N GLU A 115 -15.60 -11.29 -13.20
CA GLU A 115 -15.79 -9.89 -13.60
C GLU A 115 -16.61 -9.10 -12.56
N GLU A 116 -17.64 -9.72 -11.98
CA GLU A 116 -18.45 -9.13 -10.92
C GLU A 116 -17.63 -8.87 -9.65
N GLN A 117 -16.78 -9.83 -9.25
CA GLN A 117 -15.89 -9.65 -8.10
C GLN A 117 -14.85 -8.55 -8.35
N VAL A 118 -14.31 -8.46 -9.57
CA VAL A 118 -13.41 -7.37 -9.97
C VAL A 118 -14.13 -6.01 -9.87
N SER A 119 -15.37 -5.90 -10.35
CA SER A 119 -16.17 -4.68 -10.20
C SER A 119 -16.38 -4.33 -8.72
N GLY A 120 -16.68 -5.33 -7.88
CA GLY A 120 -16.82 -5.15 -6.43
C GLY A 120 -15.53 -4.65 -5.75
N VAL A 121 -14.37 -5.14 -6.18
CA VAL A 121 -13.06 -4.67 -5.69
C VAL A 121 -12.82 -3.20 -6.06
N LYS A 122 -13.11 -2.80 -7.31
CA LYS A 122 -12.95 -1.41 -7.75
C LYS A 122 -13.84 -0.47 -6.95
N LYS A 123 -15.08 -0.89 -6.70
CA LYS A 123 -16.02 -0.15 -5.84
C LYS A 123 -15.52 -0.02 -4.41
N TYR A 124 -15.02 -1.10 -3.82
CA TYR A 124 -14.42 -1.07 -2.47
C TYR A 124 -13.27 -0.05 -2.37
N PHE A 125 -12.38 -0.01 -3.37
CA PHE A 125 -11.27 0.95 -3.35
C PHE A 125 -11.69 2.39 -3.62
N ALA A 126 -12.73 2.62 -4.43
CA ALA A 126 -13.33 3.94 -4.60
C ALA A 126 -13.94 4.45 -3.29
N GLU A 127 -14.79 3.65 -2.65
CA GLU A 127 -15.47 3.99 -1.39
C GLU A 127 -14.47 4.19 -0.24
N SER A 128 -13.46 3.32 -0.13
CA SER A 128 -12.41 3.49 0.91
C SER A 128 -11.55 4.72 0.67
N SER A 129 -11.30 5.12 -0.58
CA SER A 129 -10.58 6.36 -0.89
C SER A 129 -11.40 7.61 -0.54
N GLU A 130 -12.71 7.57 -0.75
CA GLU A 130 -13.63 8.66 -0.41
C GLU A 130 -13.63 8.96 1.11
N MET A 131 -13.49 7.93 1.94
CA MET A 131 -13.37 8.09 3.41
C MET A 131 -12.19 8.98 3.84
N PHE A 132 -11.17 9.13 2.98
CA PHE A 132 -10.01 9.98 3.20
C PHE A 132 -10.04 11.27 2.37
N GLY A 133 -11.20 11.60 1.80
CA GLY A 133 -11.41 12.81 0.99
C GLY A 133 -10.80 12.75 -0.41
N VAL A 134 -10.55 11.54 -0.93
CA VAL A 134 -10.03 11.34 -2.29
C VAL A 134 -11.18 10.93 -3.20
N ASP A 135 -11.53 11.80 -4.16
CA ASP A 135 -12.55 11.53 -5.19
C ASP A 135 -11.98 10.59 -6.26
N MET A 136 -11.98 9.29 -5.94
CA MET A 136 -11.65 8.19 -6.85
C MET A 136 -12.93 7.50 -7.30
N LYS A 137 -12.99 7.13 -8.58
CA LYS A 137 -14.09 6.37 -9.17
C LYS A 137 -13.64 4.96 -9.49
N GLU A 138 -14.59 4.05 -9.66
CA GLU A 138 -14.30 2.67 -10.10
C GLU A 138 -13.46 2.63 -11.39
N SER A 139 -13.67 3.58 -12.31
CA SER A 139 -12.93 3.70 -13.57
C SER A 139 -11.46 4.08 -13.38
N ASP A 140 -11.07 4.59 -12.22
CA ASP A 140 -9.69 4.99 -11.90
C ASP A 140 -8.86 3.79 -11.41
N PHE A 141 -9.49 2.62 -11.27
CA PHE A 141 -8.85 1.39 -10.84
C PHE A 141 -8.77 0.37 -11.98
N ASP A 142 -7.56 -0.08 -12.26
CA ASP A 142 -7.24 -1.21 -13.13
C ASP A 142 -6.83 -2.41 -12.28
N VAL A 143 -7.54 -3.53 -12.41
CA VAL A 143 -7.20 -4.78 -11.72
C VAL A 143 -6.56 -5.70 -12.74
N LYS A 144 -5.24 -5.83 -12.69
CA LYS A 144 -4.48 -6.60 -13.67
C LYS A 144 -4.57 -8.10 -13.41
N GLU A 145 -4.53 -8.47 -12.13
CA GLU A 145 -4.66 -9.83 -11.64
C GLU A 145 -5.43 -9.80 -10.31
N GLY A 146 -6.20 -10.85 -10.02
CA GLY A 146 -6.96 -10.90 -8.79
C GLY A 146 -7.41 -12.31 -8.44
N TYR A 147 -7.35 -12.63 -7.15
CA TYR A 147 -7.70 -13.95 -6.62
C TYR A 147 -8.47 -13.84 -5.30
N GLU A 148 -9.43 -14.72 -5.12
CA GLU A 148 -9.91 -15.13 -3.80
C GLU A 148 -9.01 -16.27 -3.32
N VAL A 149 -8.33 -16.06 -2.20
CA VAL A 149 -7.29 -16.96 -1.69
C VAL A 149 -7.62 -17.39 -0.28
N THR A 150 -7.60 -18.70 -0.05
CA THR A 150 -7.68 -19.29 1.28
C THR A 150 -6.30 -19.80 1.68
N TYR A 151 -5.79 -19.34 2.83
CA TYR A 151 -4.52 -19.79 3.39
C TYR A 151 -4.69 -20.25 4.83
N SER A 152 -3.81 -21.15 5.26
CA SER A 152 -3.73 -21.63 6.63
C SER A 152 -2.72 -20.83 7.44
N TYR A 153 -2.90 -20.79 8.75
CA TYR A 153 -1.87 -20.28 9.67
C TYR A 153 -1.75 -21.15 10.92
N THR A 154 -0.62 -21.00 11.59
CA THR A 154 -0.35 -21.67 12.86
C THR A 154 -0.37 -20.68 14.01
N LYS A 155 -0.68 -21.18 15.20
CA LYS A 155 -0.61 -20.49 16.47
C LYS A 155 0.25 -21.34 17.41
N ASN A 156 1.35 -20.79 17.90
CA ASN A 156 2.32 -21.50 18.75
C ASN A 156 2.87 -22.79 18.13
N GLY A 157 2.98 -22.82 16.79
CA GLY A 157 3.46 -23.98 16.03
C GLY A 157 2.39 -25.05 15.78
N GLU A 158 1.18 -24.88 16.28
CA GLU A 158 0.04 -25.77 16.03
C GLU A 158 -0.88 -25.17 14.96
N ALA A 159 -1.56 -26.01 14.19
CA ALA A 159 -2.54 -25.57 13.21
C ALA A 159 -3.66 -24.77 13.90
N ALA A 160 -3.92 -23.55 13.44
CA ALA A 160 -4.90 -22.67 14.05
C ALA A 160 -6.21 -22.66 13.26
N SER A 161 -6.21 -22.02 12.09
CA SER A 161 -7.38 -21.92 11.22
C SER A 161 -6.98 -21.56 9.79
N ASP A 162 -8.00 -21.40 8.96
CA ASP A 162 -7.90 -20.91 7.59
C ASP A 162 -8.51 -19.51 7.50
N GLU A 163 -7.91 -18.66 6.68
CA GLU A 163 -8.37 -17.30 6.40
C GLU A 163 -8.60 -17.15 4.90
N THR A 164 -9.69 -16.48 4.51
CA THR A 164 -10.00 -16.17 3.10
C THR A 164 -9.89 -14.68 2.86
N VAL A 165 -9.07 -14.30 1.88
CA VAL A 165 -8.83 -12.89 1.50
C VAL A 165 -9.04 -12.70 0.00
N ILE A 166 -9.31 -11.47 -0.40
CA ILE A 166 -9.18 -11.05 -1.80
C ILE A 166 -7.83 -10.38 -1.97
N VAL A 167 -7.05 -10.78 -2.96
CA VAL A 167 -5.76 -10.19 -3.29
C VAL A 167 -5.75 -9.76 -4.76
N VAL A 168 -5.36 -8.52 -5.03
CA VAL A 168 -5.38 -7.96 -6.39
C VAL A 168 -4.12 -7.19 -6.72
N SER A 169 -3.63 -7.31 -7.94
CA SER A 169 -2.63 -6.40 -8.51
C SER A 169 -3.38 -5.18 -9.04
N LEU A 170 -3.26 -4.06 -8.32
CA LEU A 170 -4.03 -2.85 -8.56
C LEU A 170 -3.15 -1.79 -9.23
N ASN A 171 -3.58 -1.29 -10.39
CA ASN A 171 -2.85 -0.32 -11.20
C ASN A 171 -1.39 -0.77 -11.41
N ASP A 172 -0.45 0.09 -11.06
CA ASP A 172 1.00 -0.18 -10.98
C ASP A 172 1.52 0.04 -9.54
N GLU A 173 0.62 -0.09 -8.57
CA GLU A 173 0.87 0.23 -7.15
C GLU A 173 1.29 -1.02 -6.34
N GLY A 174 1.30 -2.20 -6.98
CA GLY A 174 1.58 -3.48 -6.36
C GLY A 174 0.32 -4.23 -5.97
N TRP A 175 0.46 -5.14 -5.01
CA TRP A 175 -0.64 -5.98 -4.54
C TRP A 175 -1.43 -5.27 -3.44
N LYS A 176 -2.75 -5.39 -3.48
CA LYS A 176 -3.66 -4.94 -2.43
C LYS A 176 -4.46 -6.12 -1.91
N ILE A 177 -4.76 -6.11 -0.62
CA ILE A 177 -5.43 -7.21 0.07
C ILE A 177 -6.66 -6.64 0.78
N ILE A 178 -7.79 -7.31 0.58
CA ILE A 178 -9.04 -7.06 1.29
C ILE A 178 -9.28 -8.26 2.19
N THR A 179 -9.25 -8.01 3.49
CA THR A 179 -9.63 -8.99 4.52
C THR A 179 -11.12 -8.85 4.83
N ARG A 180 -11.73 -9.89 5.40
CA ARG A 180 -13.11 -9.83 5.92
C ARG A 180 -13.20 -8.99 7.20
#